data_AF-A0A7Y5KW13-F1
#
_entry.id   AF-A0A7Y5KW13-F1
#
_cell.length_a   1.000
_cell.length_b   1.000
_cell.length_c   1.000
_cell.angle_alpha   90.00
_cell.angle_beta   90.00
_cell.angle_gamma   90.00
#
_symmetry.space_group_name_H-M   'P 1'
#
loop_
_entity.id
_entity.type
_entity.pdbx_description
1 polymer ?
#
loop_
_entity_poly.entity_id
_entity_poly.type
_entity_poly.pdbx_seq_one_letter_code
_entity_poly.pdbx_strand_id
1 'polypeptide(L)'
;MRAPRQTRKENAAEMIVAIALLAIAACGDSDSDDPAGGAPAGGGGGSSTSTSGGGMPSNGGSGGEGGSVGEGAATADGGSGGAGGDGGVGGDGGAGGAVETEFRILQLNLCHSGVNTNCFTGDDVMNKAVEVIDDVAPTLVTVNEACGDDLPALASATGALDYRFTPALKADGTPVKCVNGDDYGNGLLSWAPPEWKAPVTGVYSQQNSTTERRVWLCMGYDGFVGCTTHLSTNGATALAQCQDFANGRVATAAATDPVATGGDWNLSYNGSPNAQDCVPPGFFRKGDGSVQHVMVSDHFEFIEAVVIDMDGTTDHPGLEVRLMYVP
;
A
#
# COMPACT_ATOMS: atom_id res chain seq x y z
N MET A 1 -41.78 16.92 41.79
CA MET A 1 -40.53 17.10 42.56
C MET A 1 -39.41 16.42 41.77
N ARG A 2 -38.53 17.21 41.13
CA ARG A 2 -37.40 16.72 40.32
C ARG A 2 -36.16 16.60 41.21
N ALA A 3 -35.48 15.46 41.16
CA ALA A 3 -34.18 15.28 41.81
C ALA A 3 -33.06 16.00 41.04
N PRO A 4 -32.01 16.51 41.72
CA PRO A 4 -30.93 17.23 41.07
C PRO A 4 -29.86 16.28 40.51
N ARG A 5 -29.32 16.64 39.34
CA ARG A 5 -28.15 16.03 38.69
C ARG A 5 -26.88 16.33 39.49
N GLN A 6 -26.11 15.31 39.83
CA GLN A 6 -24.72 15.46 40.28
C GLN A 6 -23.80 15.55 39.05
N THR A 7 -23.02 16.63 38.99
CA THR A 7 -21.85 16.77 38.13
C THR A 7 -20.62 16.27 38.89
N ARG A 8 -19.87 15.33 38.32
CA ARG A 8 -18.48 15.06 38.73
C ARG A 8 -17.54 15.58 37.65
N LYS A 9 -16.80 16.61 38.05
CA LYS A 9 -15.56 17.06 37.42
C LYS A 9 -14.44 16.05 37.72
N GLU A 10 -13.59 15.87 36.72
CA GLU A 10 -12.12 15.84 36.77
C GLU A 10 -11.45 15.02 37.88
N ASN A 11 -10.63 14.05 37.47
CA ASN A 11 -9.29 13.82 38.01
C ASN A 11 -8.49 13.00 36.98
N ALA A 12 -7.68 13.71 36.19
CA ALA A 12 -6.55 13.16 35.47
C ALA A 12 -5.29 13.54 36.28
N ALA A 13 -4.50 12.55 36.71
CA ALA A 13 -3.06 12.61 36.92
C ALA A 13 -2.56 11.32 37.60
N GLU A 14 -1.37 10.89 37.19
CA GLU A 14 -0.46 9.92 37.83
C GLU A 14 -0.72 8.42 37.65
N MET A 15 0.00 7.81 36.69
CA MET A 15 0.94 6.75 37.04
C MET A 15 2.01 6.57 35.95
N ILE A 16 3.21 7.12 36.22
CA ILE A 16 4.47 6.77 35.56
C ILE A 16 5.17 5.76 36.47
N VAL A 17 5.44 4.55 36.00
CA VAL A 17 6.55 3.72 36.52
C VAL A 17 7.20 2.99 35.36
N ALA A 18 8.48 3.32 35.16
CA ALA A 18 9.41 2.69 34.24
C ALA A 18 9.86 1.31 34.74
N ILE A 19 10.03 0.35 33.83
CA ILE A 19 11.00 -0.75 33.99
C ILE A 19 11.69 -0.98 32.64
N ALA A 20 13.00 -0.75 32.64
CA ALA A 20 13.91 -1.07 31.55
C ALA A 20 14.72 -2.33 31.88
N LEU A 21 15.15 -3.00 30.80
CA LEU A 21 16.29 -3.92 30.66
C LEU A 21 16.19 -5.32 31.30
N LEU A 22 16.10 -6.32 30.43
CA LEU A 22 17.07 -7.43 30.45
C LEU A 22 17.30 -7.94 29.02
N ALA A 23 18.53 -7.74 28.52
CA ALA A 23 19.06 -8.39 27.33
C ALA A 23 19.84 -9.65 27.77
N ILE A 24 19.61 -10.78 27.11
CA ILE A 24 20.56 -11.89 27.07
C ILE A 24 20.69 -12.36 25.63
N ALA A 25 21.95 -12.33 25.18
CA ALA A 25 22.44 -12.80 23.90
C ALA A 25 22.33 -14.33 23.75
N ALA A 26 22.09 -14.78 22.52
CA ALA A 26 22.55 -16.08 22.06
C ALA A 26 22.89 -15.98 20.57
N CYS A 27 24.18 -15.83 20.28
CA CYS A 27 24.76 -16.16 18.98
C CYS A 27 24.78 -17.69 18.85
N GLY A 28 24.33 -18.21 17.72
CA GLY A 28 24.43 -19.61 17.36
C GLY A 28 24.67 -19.75 15.86
N ASP A 29 25.95 -19.85 15.49
CA ASP A 29 26.42 -20.34 14.19
C ASP A 29 25.91 -21.76 13.94
N SER A 30 25.45 -22.03 12.72
CA SER A 30 25.33 -23.39 12.17
C SER A 30 25.33 -23.32 10.64
N ASP A 31 26.53 -23.40 10.07
CA ASP A 31 26.79 -23.91 8.73
C ASP A 31 26.11 -25.28 8.55
N SER A 32 25.38 -25.50 7.45
CA SER A 32 25.16 -26.82 6.82
C SER A 32 24.50 -26.69 5.43
N ASP A 33 25.33 -26.85 4.40
CA ASP A 33 25.11 -27.67 3.20
C ASP A 33 23.94 -27.39 2.23
N ASP A 34 24.29 -26.71 1.14
CA ASP A 34 23.73 -26.90 -0.20
C ASP A 34 23.87 -28.36 -0.69
N PRO A 35 22.83 -28.94 -1.33
CA PRO A 35 23.04 -29.94 -2.36
C PRO A 35 22.73 -29.36 -3.74
N ALA A 36 23.80 -29.20 -4.52
CA ALA A 36 23.74 -29.20 -5.96
C ALA A 36 23.35 -30.60 -6.50
N GLY A 37 22.53 -30.62 -7.55
CA GLY A 37 22.57 -31.69 -8.56
C GLY A 37 21.27 -32.47 -8.76
N GLY A 38 20.71 -32.36 -9.97
CA GLY A 38 19.65 -33.27 -10.41
C GLY A 38 18.95 -32.89 -11.70
N ALA A 39 19.68 -32.71 -12.80
CA ALA A 39 19.06 -32.79 -14.14
C ALA A 39 18.83 -34.26 -14.52
N PRO A 40 17.72 -34.57 -15.23
CA PRO A 40 17.76 -35.59 -16.25
C PRO A 40 17.50 -34.99 -17.64
N ALA A 41 18.38 -35.39 -18.55
CA ALA A 41 18.24 -35.25 -19.98
C ALA A 41 17.22 -36.26 -20.55
N GLY A 42 16.54 -35.86 -21.63
CA GLY A 42 16.50 -36.68 -22.84
C GLY A 42 15.18 -37.27 -23.32
N GLY A 43 14.72 -36.76 -24.47
CA GLY A 43 14.02 -37.51 -25.54
C GLY A 43 12.48 -37.36 -25.55
N GLY A 44 11.79 -37.04 -26.63
CA GLY A 44 12.13 -36.87 -28.05
C GLY A 44 10.90 -37.17 -28.93
N GLY A 45 10.71 -36.41 -30.02
CA GLY A 45 9.75 -36.66 -31.13
C GLY A 45 8.45 -35.84 -31.02
N GLY A 46 8.20 -34.79 -31.80
CA GLY A 46 7.90 -34.78 -33.26
C GLY A 46 6.36 -34.69 -33.41
N SER A 47 5.71 -33.71 -34.05
CA SER A 47 5.88 -33.25 -35.42
C SER A 47 5.14 -31.92 -35.68
N SER A 48 5.78 -31.07 -36.48
CA SER A 48 5.31 -30.02 -37.40
C SER A 48 3.80 -29.71 -37.57
N THR A 49 3.47 -28.40 -37.60
CA THR A 49 3.08 -27.68 -38.83
C THR A 49 3.23 -26.16 -38.69
N SER A 50 3.66 -25.56 -39.79
CA SER A 50 3.95 -24.16 -40.11
C SER A 50 2.71 -23.25 -40.23
N THR A 51 2.84 -21.95 -39.94
CA THR A 51 2.68 -20.85 -40.94
C THR A 51 3.00 -19.46 -40.35
N SER A 52 3.82 -18.69 -41.09
CA SER A 52 3.84 -17.22 -41.32
C SER A 52 3.16 -16.30 -40.29
N GLY A 53 3.76 -15.21 -39.80
CA GLY A 53 4.68 -14.26 -40.44
C GLY A 53 4.12 -12.85 -40.17
N GLY A 54 4.98 -11.91 -39.77
CA GLY A 54 4.59 -10.51 -39.57
C GLY A 54 5.39 -9.84 -38.45
N GLY A 55 6.53 -9.26 -38.81
CA GLY A 55 7.34 -8.46 -37.88
C GLY A 55 6.74 -7.08 -37.63
N MET A 56 7.05 -6.52 -36.45
CA MET A 56 7.08 -5.09 -36.20
C MET A 56 8.20 -4.75 -35.20
N PRO A 57 8.81 -3.56 -35.32
CA PRO A 57 10.09 -3.24 -34.70
C PRO A 57 9.97 -2.87 -33.21
N SER A 58 10.98 -3.34 -32.48
CA SER A 58 11.38 -2.90 -31.15
C SER A 58 11.76 -1.43 -31.13
N ASN A 59 11.14 -0.65 -30.24
CA ASN A 59 11.68 0.63 -29.82
C ASN A 59 11.99 0.54 -28.32
N GLY A 60 13.28 0.56 -28.01
CA GLY A 60 13.81 0.51 -26.66
C GLY A 60 13.63 1.84 -25.94
N GLY A 61 13.34 1.76 -24.65
CA GLY A 61 13.47 2.85 -23.69
C GLY A 61 14.17 2.29 -22.46
N SER A 62 15.47 2.53 -22.41
CA SER A 62 16.38 2.15 -21.33
C SER A 62 16.03 2.86 -20.02
N GLY A 63 15.98 2.09 -18.94
CA GLY A 63 15.98 2.61 -17.58
C GLY A 63 17.25 3.40 -17.26
N GLY A 64 17.10 4.41 -16.40
CA GLY A 64 18.22 5.13 -15.78
C GLY A 64 18.33 4.71 -14.33
N GLU A 65 19.34 3.91 -14.03
CA GLU A 65 19.88 3.70 -12.69
C GLU A 65 20.75 4.91 -12.27
N GLY A 66 21.10 4.92 -10.99
CA GLY A 66 21.67 6.05 -10.25
C GLY A 66 23.00 6.62 -10.72
N GLY A 67 23.31 7.80 -10.18
CA GLY A 67 24.58 8.49 -10.33
C GLY A 67 24.88 9.33 -9.10
N SER A 68 25.66 8.75 -8.18
CA SER A 68 26.25 9.39 -7.01
C SER A 68 27.48 10.24 -7.36
N VAL A 69 27.69 11.27 -6.53
CA VAL A 69 28.94 11.99 -6.18
C VAL A 69 29.78 12.64 -7.29
N GLY A 70 29.87 13.98 -7.20
CA GLY A 70 30.91 14.79 -7.82
C GLY A 70 31.44 15.83 -6.84
N GLU A 71 32.59 15.52 -6.23
CA GLU A 71 33.47 16.50 -5.57
C GLU A 71 34.05 17.44 -6.63
N GLY A 72 34.14 18.75 -6.32
CA GLY A 72 34.66 19.73 -7.28
C GLY A 72 34.91 21.12 -6.73
N ALA A 73 36.12 21.28 -6.20
CA ALA A 73 36.99 22.46 -6.31
C ALA A 73 36.59 23.81 -5.69
N ALA A 74 37.46 24.22 -4.77
CA ALA A 74 37.63 25.57 -4.26
C ALA A 74 38.12 26.55 -5.32
N THR A 75 37.60 27.78 -5.27
CA THR A 75 38.31 28.99 -5.72
C THR A 75 38.14 30.09 -4.68
N ALA A 76 39.28 30.66 -4.31
CA ALA A 76 39.42 31.80 -3.42
C ALA A 76 39.54 33.09 -4.26
N ASP A 77 38.81 34.12 -3.86
CA ASP A 77 39.08 35.55 -4.06
C ASP A 77 38.26 36.26 -2.96
N GLY A 78 38.75 37.15 -2.10
CA GLY A 78 39.71 38.22 -2.35
C GLY A 78 38.93 39.54 -2.48
N GLY A 79 38.50 40.16 -1.37
CA GLY A 79 37.77 41.44 -1.45
C GLY A 79 37.49 42.11 -0.11
N SER A 80 38.31 43.11 0.24
CA SER A 80 38.20 43.97 1.41
C SER A 80 37.34 45.22 1.16
N GLY A 81 36.58 45.64 2.17
CA GLY A 81 36.35 47.06 2.49
C GLY A 81 34.95 47.62 2.21
N GLY A 82 34.35 48.24 3.24
CA GLY A 82 33.21 49.14 3.08
C GLY A 82 32.35 49.26 4.34
N ALA A 83 32.59 50.29 5.14
CA ALA A 83 31.77 50.66 6.29
C ALA A 83 30.64 51.63 5.88
N GLY A 84 29.49 51.53 6.57
CA GLY A 84 28.57 52.65 6.81
C GLY A 84 27.14 52.48 6.27
N GLY A 85 26.15 52.65 7.14
CA GLY A 85 24.78 53.02 6.75
C GLY A 85 23.67 52.40 7.58
N ASP A 86 23.17 53.15 8.56
CA ASP A 86 21.98 52.86 9.37
C ASP A 86 20.67 52.86 8.55
N GLY A 87 19.70 52.05 9.01
CA GLY A 87 18.28 52.40 8.97
C GLY A 87 17.44 51.78 7.85
N GLY A 88 16.62 50.78 8.19
CA GLY A 88 15.55 50.31 7.32
C GLY A 88 14.85 49.06 7.82
N VAL A 89 13.77 49.24 8.59
CA VAL A 89 12.81 48.18 8.96
C VAL A 89 12.10 47.77 7.67
N GLY A 90 12.40 46.58 7.14
CA GLY A 90 11.79 46.03 5.93
C GLY A 90 11.60 44.54 6.11
N GLY A 91 10.33 44.12 6.13
CA GLY A 91 9.90 42.85 6.69
C GLY A 91 10.57 41.61 6.11
N ASP A 92 10.88 40.69 7.00
CA ASP A 92 11.14 39.29 6.72
C ASP A 92 9.89 38.69 6.08
N GLY A 93 9.78 38.82 4.77
CA GLY A 93 8.94 37.97 3.93
C GLY A 93 9.55 36.58 3.95
N GLY A 94 9.41 35.89 5.08
CA GLY A 94 9.65 34.45 5.16
C GLY A 94 8.71 33.81 4.17
N ALA A 95 9.25 33.39 3.02
CA ALA A 95 8.59 32.43 2.18
C ALA A 95 8.30 31.23 3.08
N GLY A 96 7.04 31.10 3.50
CA GLY A 96 6.55 29.92 4.17
C GLY A 96 6.74 28.78 3.19
N GLY A 97 7.88 28.10 3.29
CA GLY A 97 8.07 26.82 2.62
C GLY A 97 6.88 25.97 3.04
N ALA A 98 6.13 25.48 2.06
CA ALA A 98 5.08 24.52 2.34
C ALA A 98 5.72 23.42 3.21
N VAL A 99 5.10 23.15 4.36
CA VAL A 99 5.60 22.09 5.24
C VAL A 99 5.31 20.79 4.50
N GLU A 100 6.34 20.29 3.83
CA GLU A 100 6.37 18.95 3.26
C GLU A 100 5.91 17.97 4.36
N THR A 101 4.77 17.31 4.11
CA THR A 101 4.14 16.42 5.09
C THR A 101 4.36 15.00 4.62
N GLU A 102 4.96 14.19 5.49
CA GLU A 102 5.16 12.77 5.21
C GLU A 102 3.80 12.07 5.12
N PHE A 103 3.63 11.27 4.08
CA PHE A 103 2.45 10.44 3.85
C PHE A 103 2.89 8.97 3.82
N ARG A 104 2.18 8.13 4.58
CA ARG A 104 2.49 6.70 4.67
C ARG A 104 1.28 5.88 4.25
N ILE A 105 1.47 4.98 3.32
CA ILE A 105 0.48 3.96 2.94
C ILE A 105 1.00 2.58 3.31
N LEU A 106 0.15 1.81 3.98
CA LEU A 106 0.40 0.41 4.32
C LEU A 106 -0.59 -0.48 3.56
N GLN A 107 -0.08 -1.38 2.74
CA GLN A 107 -0.85 -2.45 2.13
C GLN A 107 -0.72 -3.71 3.00
N LEU A 108 -1.87 -4.30 3.36
CA LEU A 108 -1.96 -5.64 3.94
C LEU A 108 -2.89 -6.55 3.10
N ASN A 109 -2.43 -7.77 2.77
CA ASN A 109 -3.33 -8.89 2.45
C ASN A 109 -3.31 -9.83 3.67
N LEU A 110 -4.46 -9.98 4.34
CA LEU A 110 -4.52 -10.71 5.61
C LEU A 110 -4.74 -12.22 5.44
N CYS A 111 -5.20 -12.68 4.27
CA CYS A 111 -5.69 -14.05 4.05
C CYS A 111 -6.51 -14.56 5.25
N HIS A 112 -7.33 -13.72 5.89
CA HIS A 112 -7.96 -14.02 7.18
C HIS A 112 -9.33 -14.73 7.01
N SER A 113 -9.68 -15.04 5.76
CA SER A 113 -10.98 -15.64 5.43
C SER A 113 -11.19 -17.04 5.99
N GLY A 114 -10.09 -17.78 6.21
CA GLY A 114 -10.07 -19.22 6.52
C GLY A 114 -10.65 -20.13 5.42
N VAL A 115 -11.05 -19.60 4.26
CA VAL A 115 -11.78 -20.35 3.22
C VAL A 115 -10.86 -21.28 2.43
N ASN A 116 -9.65 -20.81 2.15
CA ASN A 116 -8.62 -21.61 1.47
C ASN A 116 -7.78 -22.34 2.53
N THR A 117 -7.26 -23.53 2.20
CA THR A 117 -6.42 -24.33 3.12
C THR A 117 -5.12 -23.65 3.53
N ASN A 118 -4.76 -22.55 2.87
CA ASN A 118 -3.58 -21.75 3.15
C ASN A 118 -3.92 -20.41 3.83
N CYS A 119 -5.21 -20.09 4.00
CA CYS A 119 -5.65 -18.90 4.71
C CYS A 119 -5.84 -19.16 6.20
N PHE A 120 -5.65 -18.10 6.97
CA PHE A 120 -5.54 -18.10 8.41
C PHE A 120 -6.87 -17.71 9.06
N THR A 121 -6.98 -17.99 10.36
CA THR A 121 -8.13 -17.63 11.18
C THR A 121 -7.67 -17.31 12.59
N GLY A 122 -8.39 -16.42 13.27
CA GLY A 122 -8.23 -16.20 14.71
C GLY A 122 -7.35 -15.01 15.04
N ASP A 123 -7.12 -14.81 16.34
CA ASP A 123 -6.63 -13.54 16.87
C ASP A 123 -5.19 -13.21 16.45
N ASP A 124 -4.36 -14.20 16.10
CA ASP A 124 -2.94 -13.98 15.77
C ASP A 124 -2.77 -13.06 14.55
N VAL A 125 -3.60 -13.24 13.50
CA VAL A 125 -3.59 -12.38 12.30
C VAL A 125 -3.90 -10.93 12.67
N MET A 126 -4.94 -10.76 13.50
CA MET A 126 -5.43 -9.44 13.90
C MET A 126 -4.45 -8.74 14.85
N ASN A 127 -3.87 -9.48 15.80
CA ASN A 127 -2.88 -8.96 16.73
C ASN A 127 -1.63 -8.48 15.97
N LYS A 128 -1.14 -9.26 15.00
CA LYS A 128 0.01 -8.86 14.19
C LYS A 128 -0.31 -7.66 13.29
N ALA A 129 -1.51 -7.62 12.69
CA ALA A 129 -1.93 -6.47 11.90
C ALA A 129 -2.01 -5.18 12.75
N VAL A 130 -2.52 -5.25 13.98
CA VAL A 130 -2.54 -4.10 14.92
C VAL A 130 -1.11 -3.67 15.26
N GLU A 131 -0.23 -4.59 15.62
CA GLU A 131 1.19 -4.31 15.91
C GLU A 131 1.85 -3.57 14.75
N VAL A 132 1.72 -4.08 13.53
CA VAL A 132 2.33 -3.47 12.34
C VAL A 132 1.72 -2.10 12.02
N ILE A 133 0.41 -1.93 12.18
CA ILE A 133 -0.24 -0.63 11.97
C ILE A 133 0.26 0.40 13.00
N ASP A 134 0.34 0.03 14.27
CA ASP A 134 0.82 0.93 15.33
C ASP A 134 2.30 1.29 15.14
N ASP A 135 3.14 0.34 14.73
CA ASP A 135 4.56 0.56 14.47
C ASP A 135 4.81 1.44 13.23
N VAL A 136 4.02 1.25 12.16
CA VAL A 136 4.13 2.04 10.92
C VAL A 136 3.52 3.44 11.07
N ALA A 137 2.46 3.57 11.89
CA ALA A 137 1.64 4.76 12.02
C ALA A 137 1.21 5.37 10.66
N PRO A 138 0.52 4.58 9.80
CA PRO A 138 0.20 5.00 8.44
C PRO A 138 -0.88 6.10 8.39
N THR A 139 -0.89 6.88 7.32
CA THR A 139 -2.02 7.77 6.99
C THR A 139 -3.20 6.98 6.42
N LEU A 140 -2.89 5.97 5.59
CA LEU A 140 -3.85 5.11 4.91
C LEU A 140 -3.40 3.64 5.02
N VAL A 141 -4.33 2.75 5.39
CA VAL A 141 -4.15 1.31 5.25
C VAL A 141 -5.11 0.81 4.17
N THR A 142 -4.60 -0.01 3.26
CA THR A 142 -5.42 -0.78 2.31
C THR A 142 -5.36 -2.24 2.70
N VAL A 143 -6.51 -2.90 2.79
CA VAL A 143 -6.62 -4.29 3.25
C VAL A 143 -7.28 -5.15 2.18
N ASN A 144 -6.71 -6.31 1.89
CA ASN A 144 -7.31 -7.37 1.08
C ASN A 144 -7.52 -8.63 1.91
N GLU A 145 -8.45 -9.47 1.44
CA GLU A 145 -8.79 -10.76 2.06
C GLU A 145 -9.19 -10.70 3.53
N ALA A 146 -9.84 -9.61 3.91
CA ALA A 146 -10.39 -9.40 5.24
C ALA A 146 -11.84 -9.90 5.32
N CYS A 147 -12.24 -10.28 6.53
CA CYS A 147 -13.63 -10.44 6.90
C CYS A 147 -14.22 -9.07 7.29
N GLY A 148 -15.52 -8.89 7.09
CA GLY A 148 -16.18 -7.59 7.26
C GLY A 148 -15.98 -6.97 8.64
N ASP A 149 -15.95 -7.79 9.70
CA ASP A 149 -15.75 -7.34 11.08
C ASP A 149 -14.28 -7.06 11.43
N ASP A 150 -13.32 -7.43 10.58
CA ASP A 150 -11.89 -7.15 10.79
C ASP A 150 -11.62 -5.64 10.77
N LEU A 151 -12.24 -4.91 9.83
CA LEU A 151 -12.02 -3.48 9.64
C LEU A 151 -12.47 -2.63 10.85
N PRO A 152 -13.70 -2.78 11.39
CA PRO A 152 -14.07 -2.07 12.62
C PRO A 152 -13.22 -2.50 13.82
N ALA A 153 -12.78 -3.76 13.90
CA ALA A 153 -11.89 -4.21 14.97
C ALA A 153 -10.52 -3.53 14.90
N LEU A 154 -9.88 -3.51 13.72
CA LEU A 154 -8.62 -2.81 13.47
C LEU A 154 -8.74 -1.30 13.75
N ALA A 155 -9.81 -0.67 13.25
CA ALA A 155 -10.03 0.76 13.47
C ALA A 155 -10.17 1.10 14.96
N SER A 156 -10.91 0.27 15.70
CA SER A 156 -11.07 0.45 17.15
C SER A 156 -9.77 0.23 17.91
N ALA A 157 -8.91 -0.69 17.48
CA ALA A 157 -7.65 -1.02 18.16
C ALA A 157 -6.57 0.04 17.92
N THR A 158 -6.50 0.57 16.69
CA THR A 158 -5.40 1.43 16.21
C THR A 158 -5.78 2.93 16.17
N GLY A 159 -7.05 3.25 16.44
CA GLY A 159 -7.54 4.62 16.51
C GLY A 159 -7.77 5.29 15.15
N ALA A 160 -7.94 4.52 14.08
CA ALA A 160 -8.30 5.05 12.77
C ALA A 160 -9.63 5.85 12.86
N LEU A 161 -9.69 6.98 12.15
CA LEU A 161 -10.84 7.88 12.16
C LEU A 161 -12.00 7.40 11.27
N ASP A 162 -11.68 6.65 10.23
CA ASP A 162 -12.65 6.06 9.30
C ASP A 162 -12.19 4.67 8.86
N TYR A 163 -13.16 3.82 8.54
CA TYR A 163 -12.93 2.55 7.87
C TYR A 163 -14.02 2.31 6.83
N ARG A 164 -13.66 1.63 5.74
CA ARG A 164 -14.58 1.27 4.65
C ARG A 164 -14.33 -0.16 4.24
N PHE A 165 -15.40 -0.84 3.84
CA PHE A 165 -15.36 -2.23 3.41
C PHE A 165 -16.23 -2.42 2.16
N THR A 166 -15.78 -3.27 1.24
CA THR A 166 -16.59 -3.74 0.12
C THR A 166 -16.44 -5.26 -0.03
N PRO A 167 -17.55 -6.02 -0.07
CA PRO A 167 -17.47 -7.46 -0.21
C PRO A 167 -17.09 -7.85 -1.65
N ALA A 168 -16.23 -8.86 -1.78
CA ALA A 168 -16.15 -9.62 -3.01
C ALA A 168 -17.47 -10.36 -3.24
N LEU A 169 -17.84 -10.56 -4.50
CA LEU A 169 -19.17 -11.07 -4.85
C LEU A 169 -19.08 -12.43 -5.52
N LYS A 170 -20.16 -13.20 -5.46
CA LYS A 170 -20.37 -14.40 -6.27
C LYS A 170 -20.98 -14.02 -7.61
N ALA A 171 -21.06 -15.01 -8.51
CA ALA A 171 -21.72 -14.85 -9.81
C ALA A 171 -23.18 -14.37 -9.69
N ASP A 172 -23.90 -14.79 -8.64
CA ASP A 172 -25.29 -14.40 -8.36
C ASP A 172 -25.41 -13.02 -7.66
N GLY A 173 -24.29 -12.33 -7.43
CA GLY A 173 -24.24 -11.02 -6.78
C GLY A 173 -24.29 -11.07 -5.24
N THR A 174 -24.39 -12.25 -4.63
CA THR A 174 -24.29 -12.36 -3.16
C THR A 174 -22.84 -12.27 -2.69
N PRO A 175 -22.55 -11.81 -1.46
CA PRO A 175 -21.19 -11.77 -0.94
C PRO A 175 -20.52 -13.15 -0.86
N VAL A 176 -19.21 -13.17 -1.10
CA VAL A 176 -18.33 -14.26 -0.64
C VAL A 176 -18.24 -14.20 0.87
N LYS A 177 -18.15 -15.37 1.51
CA LYS A 177 -18.20 -15.50 2.97
C LYS A 177 -16.90 -16.03 3.53
N CYS A 178 -16.44 -15.44 4.61
CA CYS A 178 -15.44 -16.03 5.50
C CYS A 178 -16.01 -17.26 6.23
N VAL A 179 -15.14 -18.09 6.81
CA VAL A 179 -15.55 -19.28 7.57
C VAL A 179 -16.40 -18.95 8.81
N ASN A 180 -16.22 -17.75 9.38
CA ASN A 180 -17.01 -17.26 10.50
C ASN A 180 -18.42 -16.75 10.09
N GLY A 181 -18.71 -16.69 8.79
CA GLY A 181 -20.00 -16.24 8.23
C GLY A 181 -20.04 -14.78 7.76
N ASP A 182 -18.99 -14.00 8.03
CA ASP A 182 -18.89 -12.61 7.60
C ASP A 182 -18.64 -12.50 6.11
N ASP A 183 -18.89 -11.30 5.57
CA ASP A 183 -18.53 -11.00 4.19
C ASP A 183 -17.01 -10.91 4.04
N TYR A 184 -16.48 -11.50 2.97
CA TYR A 184 -15.07 -11.46 2.61
C TYR A 184 -14.83 -10.37 1.56
N GLY A 185 -13.76 -9.58 1.68
CA GLY A 185 -13.48 -8.54 0.69
C GLY A 185 -12.30 -7.62 0.99
N ASN A 186 -12.43 -6.39 0.52
CA ASN A 186 -11.39 -5.36 0.57
C ASN A 186 -11.82 -4.22 1.52
N GLY A 187 -10.85 -3.58 2.15
CA GLY A 187 -11.12 -2.46 3.03
C GLY A 187 -10.06 -1.37 3.06
N LEU A 188 -10.43 -0.25 3.67
CA LEU A 188 -9.57 0.90 3.95
C LEU A 188 -9.66 1.25 5.43
N LEU A 189 -8.55 1.68 6.02
CA LEU A 189 -8.53 2.45 7.26
C LEU A 189 -7.80 3.77 7.02
N SER A 190 -8.24 4.86 7.65
CA SER A 190 -7.62 6.17 7.48
C SER A 190 -7.57 6.94 8.80
N TRP A 191 -6.47 7.65 9.02
CA TRP A 191 -6.32 8.64 10.09
C TRP A 191 -6.58 10.07 9.61
N ALA A 192 -6.93 10.24 8.33
CA ALA A 192 -7.45 11.49 7.81
C ALA A 192 -8.99 11.51 7.88
N PRO A 193 -9.62 12.64 8.24
CA PRO A 193 -11.08 12.76 8.27
C PRO A 193 -11.72 12.42 6.91
N PRO A 194 -12.83 11.66 6.88
CA PRO A 194 -13.54 11.38 5.64
C PRO A 194 -14.29 12.62 5.14
N GLU A 195 -14.16 12.95 3.86
CA GLU A 195 -14.89 14.06 3.23
C GLU A 195 -16.14 13.59 2.49
N TRP A 196 -16.06 12.40 1.89
CA TRP A 196 -17.18 11.82 1.18
C TRP A 196 -18.18 11.22 2.16
N LYS A 197 -19.48 11.31 1.85
CA LYS A 197 -20.52 10.70 2.71
C LYS A 197 -20.52 9.17 2.65
N ALA A 198 -20.07 8.63 1.53
CA ALA A 198 -20.06 7.20 1.24
C ALA A 198 -18.91 6.89 0.28
N PRO A 199 -18.36 5.66 0.36
CA PRO A 199 -17.35 5.23 -0.59
C PRO A 199 -17.96 5.02 -1.97
N VAL A 200 -17.11 5.02 -2.99
CA VAL A 200 -17.44 4.55 -4.32
C VAL A 200 -16.83 3.17 -4.51
N THR A 201 -17.65 2.22 -4.93
CA THR A 201 -17.26 0.81 -5.12
C THR A 201 -17.61 0.34 -6.51
N GLY A 202 -16.95 -0.71 -6.98
CA GLY A 202 -17.33 -1.35 -8.24
C GLY A 202 -16.89 -2.81 -8.33
N VAL A 203 -17.50 -3.50 -9.29
CA VAL A 203 -17.19 -4.88 -9.66
C VAL A 203 -16.58 -4.83 -11.05
N TYR A 204 -15.45 -5.51 -11.25
CA TYR A 204 -14.81 -5.51 -12.57
C TYR A 204 -15.70 -6.15 -13.64
N SER A 205 -15.65 -5.58 -14.84
CA SER A 205 -16.31 -6.12 -16.03
C SER A 205 -15.67 -7.44 -16.46
N GLN A 206 -14.35 -7.48 -16.52
CA GLN A 206 -13.58 -8.70 -16.71
C GLN A 206 -13.50 -9.47 -15.38
N GLN A 207 -13.90 -10.74 -15.41
CA GLN A 207 -13.79 -11.66 -14.28
C GLN A 207 -13.18 -12.96 -14.79
N ASN A 208 -12.55 -13.72 -13.89
CA ASN A 208 -12.11 -15.08 -14.21
C ASN A 208 -13.28 -16.06 -13.98
N SER A 209 -13.07 -17.35 -14.25
CA SER A 209 -14.10 -18.39 -14.05
C SER A 209 -14.25 -18.85 -12.60
N THR A 210 -13.57 -18.19 -11.64
CA THR A 210 -13.69 -18.55 -10.24
C THR A 210 -15.03 -18.08 -9.69
N THR A 211 -15.41 -18.60 -8.52
CA THR A 211 -16.64 -18.20 -7.83
C THR A 211 -16.57 -16.78 -7.28
N GLU A 212 -15.37 -16.24 -7.10
CA GLU A 212 -15.14 -14.90 -6.57
C GLU A 212 -15.01 -13.87 -7.69
N ARG A 213 -15.88 -12.86 -7.66
CA ARG A 213 -15.80 -11.67 -8.50
C ARG A 213 -15.04 -10.60 -7.76
N ARG A 214 -13.98 -10.12 -8.43
CA ARG A 214 -13.09 -9.08 -7.92
C ARG A 214 -13.77 -7.71 -7.95
N VAL A 215 -13.46 -6.92 -6.93
CA VAL A 215 -14.08 -5.62 -6.63
C VAL A 215 -13.02 -4.59 -6.26
N TRP A 216 -13.40 -3.31 -6.31
CA TRP A 216 -12.57 -2.19 -5.87
C TRP A 216 -13.39 -1.20 -5.04
N LEU A 217 -12.69 -0.40 -4.25
CA LEU A 217 -13.24 0.58 -3.32
C LEU A 217 -12.37 1.85 -3.36
N CYS A 218 -13.00 3.01 -3.36
CA CYS A 218 -12.35 4.32 -3.19
C CYS A 218 -13.14 5.20 -2.21
N MET A 219 -12.43 6.02 -1.45
CA MET A 219 -12.97 6.96 -0.49
C MET A 219 -12.17 8.26 -0.50
N GLY A 220 -12.84 9.40 -0.39
CA GLY A 220 -12.20 10.70 -0.26
C GLY A 220 -12.03 11.09 1.20
N TYR A 221 -10.83 11.52 1.53
CA TYR A 221 -10.40 12.01 2.83
C TYR A 221 -9.83 13.43 2.68
N ASP A 222 -9.64 14.12 3.80
CA ASP A 222 -9.01 15.44 3.81
C ASP A 222 -7.63 15.36 3.13
N GLY A 223 -7.52 16.03 1.97
CA GLY A 223 -6.29 16.13 1.18
C GLY A 223 -5.99 14.98 0.21
N PHE A 224 -6.76 13.89 0.14
CA PHE A 224 -6.51 12.80 -0.83
C PHE A 224 -7.69 11.84 -1.04
N VAL A 225 -7.61 11.04 -2.10
CA VAL A 225 -8.47 9.89 -2.35
C VAL A 225 -7.69 8.60 -2.10
N GLY A 226 -8.17 7.78 -1.18
CA GLY A 226 -7.65 6.44 -0.89
C GLY A 226 -8.43 5.37 -1.65
N CYS A 227 -7.75 4.45 -2.33
CA CYS A 227 -8.38 3.33 -3.02
C CYS A 227 -7.72 1.98 -2.71
N THR A 228 -8.49 0.90 -2.85
CA THR A 228 -8.00 -0.48 -2.73
C THR A 228 -8.65 -1.40 -3.75
N THR A 229 -7.92 -2.44 -4.13
CA THR A 229 -8.42 -3.54 -4.98
C THR A 229 -7.69 -4.86 -4.68
N HIS A 230 -8.30 -5.97 -5.09
CA HIS A 230 -7.66 -7.29 -5.15
C HIS A 230 -7.98 -7.91 -6.52
N LEU A 231 -6.96 -8.15 -7.33
CA LEU A 231 -7.13 -8.59 -8.71
C LEU A 231 -7.14 -10.12 -8.85
N SER A 232 -7.57 -10.59 -10.02
CA SER A 232 -7.60 -12.00 -10.37
C SER A 232 -6.21 -12.64 -10.36
N THR A 233 -6.10 -13.90 -9.91
CA THR A 233 -4.87 -14.71 -10.03
C THR A 233 -4.55 -15.13 -11.47
N ASN A 234 -5.51 -15.06 -12.39
CA ASN A 234 -5.27 -15.20 -13.83
C ASN A 234 -4.67 -13.91 -14.40
N GLY A 235 -3.40 -13.94 -14.82
CA GLY A 235 -2.65 -12.73 -15.22
C GLY A 235 -3.28 -11.89 -16.32
N ALA A 236 -3.85 -12.49 -17.37
CA ALA A 236 -4.52 -11.73 -18.44
C ALA A 236 -5.77 -10.99 -17.92
N THR A 237 -6.54 -11.66 -17.04
CA THR A 237 -7.68 -11.04 -16.37
C THR A 237 -7.21 -9.95 -15.39
N ALA A 238 -6.14 -10.20 -14.64
CA ALA A 238 -5.56 -9.24 -13.70
C ALA A 238 -5.13 -7.96 -14.42
N LEU A 239 -4.44 -8.07 -15.57
CA LEU A 239 -4.04 -6.93 -16.38
C LEU A 239 -5.25 -6.13 -16.86
N ALA A 240 -6.30 -6.80 -17.36
CA ALA A 240 -7.51 -6.10 -17.79
C ALA A 240 -8.20 -5.37 -16.62
N GLN A 241 -8.26 -5.99 -15.44
CA GLN A 241 -8.84 -5.37 -14.24
C GLN A 241 -8.00 -4.20 -13.73
N CYS A 242 -6.66 -4.33 -13.71
CA CYS A 242 -5.79 -3.25 -13.28
C CYS A 242 -5.91 -2.03 -14.21
N GLN A 243 -6.00 -2.24 -15.53
CA GLN A 243 -6.12 -1.17 -16.51
C GLN A 243 -7.49 -0.49 -16.42
N ASP A 244 -8.58 -1.23 -16.22
CA ASP A 244 -9.92 -0.69 -15.97
C ASP A 244 -9.94 0.19 -14.71
N PHE A 245 -9.34 -0.30 -13.63
CA PHE A 245 -9.25 0.43 -12.37
C PHE A 245 -8.41 1.70 -12.47
N ALA A 246 -7.18 1.55 -12.98
CA ALA A 246 -6.18 2.60 -13.00
C ALA A 246 -6.55 3.71 -13.99
N ASN A 247 -6.90 3.35 -15.23
CA ASN A 247 -7.25 4.33 -16.26
C ASN A 247 -8.69 4.85 -16.13
N GLY A 248 -9.55 4.13 -15.40
CA GLY A 248 -10.91 4.56 -15.11
C GLY A 248 -10.97 5.32 -13.80
N ARG A 249 -11.25 4.60 -12.71
CA ARG A 249 -11.62 5.20 -11.43
C ARG A 249 -10.48 6.02 -10.80
N VAL A 250 -9.26 5.48 -10.80
CA VAL A 250 -8.09 6.14 -10.19
C VAL A 250 -7.73 7.41 -10.96
N ALA A 251 -7.56 7.35 -12.28
CA ALA A 251 -7.28 8.53 -13.10
C ALA A 251 -8.39 9.58 -13.02
N THR A 252 -9.66 9.18 -12.90
CA THR A 252 -10.77 10.13 -12.71
C THR A 252 -10.67 10.88 -11.38
N ALA A 253 -10.29 10.20 -10.29
CA ALA A 253 -10.07 10.85 -9.00
C ALA A 253 -8.86 11.78 -9.03
N ALA A 254 -7.79 11.36 -9.73
CA ALA A 254 -6.55 12.13 -9.89
C ALA A 254 -6.73 13.46 -10.63
N ALA A 255 -7.82 13.61 -11.38
CA ALA A 255 -8.12 14.85 -12.07
C ALA A 255 -8.50 15.99 -11.11
N THR A 256 -8.85 15.67 -9.86
CA THR A 256 -9.26 16.66 -8.86
C THR A 256 -8.41 16.64 -7.60
N ASP A 257 -7.93 15.47 -7.18
CA ASP A 257 -7.30 15.29 -5.88
C ASP A 257 -6.09 14.33 -5.96
N PRO A 258 -5.10 14.44 -5.05
CA PRO A 258 -4.06 13.44 -4.87
C PRO A 258 -4.67 12.06 -4.64
N VAL A 259 -4.13 11.02 -5.28
CA VAL A 259 -4.65 9.65 -5.15
C VAL A 259 -3.56 8.73 -4.63
N ALA A 260 -3.92 7.93 -3.62
CA ALA A 260 -3.11 6.82 -3.14
C ALA A 260 -3.93 5.52 -3.22
N THR A 261 -3.38 4.51 -3.89
CA THR A 261 -4.03 3.20 -4.03
C THR A 261 -3.08 2.07 -3.66
N GLY A 262 -3.60 1.04 -3.03
CA GLY A 262 -2.85 -0.14 -2.61
C GLY A 262 -3.65 -1.41 -2.83
N GLY A 263 -2.98 -2.53 -3.08
CA GLY A 263 -3.64 -3.82 -3.14
C GLY A 263 -2.75 -4.97 -3.61
N ASP A 264 -3.29 -6.18 -3.52
CA ASP A 264 -2.77 -7.37 -4.18
C ASP A 264 -3.23 -7.39 -5.65
N TRP A 265 -2.28 -7.17 -6.54
CA TRP A 265 -2.55 -7.06 -7.97
C TRP A 265 -2.41 -8.38 -8.70
N ASN A 266 -1.93 -9.44 -8.03
CA ASN A 266 -1.63 -10.74 -8.67
C ASN A 266 -0.82 -10.61 -9.98
N LEU A 267 0.00 -9.56 -10.06
CA LEU A 267 0.89 -9.24 -11.17
C LEU A 267 2.23 -8.87 -10.56
N SER A 268 3.32 -9.26 -11.20
CA SER A 268 4.65 -8.87 -10.74
C SER A 268 5.22 -7.74 -11.58
N TYR A 269 6.06 -6.92 -10.96
CA TYR A 269 6.89 -5.97 -11.70
C TYR A 269 7.89 -6.72 -12.59
N ASN A 270 8.04 -6.29 -13.84
CA ASN A 270 8.78 -7.01 -14.88
C ASN A 270 8.30 -8.46 -15.10
N GLY A 271 7.06 -8.75 -14.69
CA GLY A 271 6.36 -9.99 -14.98
C GLY A 271 5.81 -10.05 -16.41
N SER A 272 5.15 -11.16 -16.72
CA SER A 272 4.40 -11.33 -17.97
C SER A 272 3.01 -11.93 -17.66
N PRO A 273 1.96 -11.11 -17.49
CA PRO A 273 1.93 -9.64 -17.69
C PRO A 273 2.67 -8.82 -16.63
N ASN A 274 3.03 -7.57 -16.98
CA ASN A 274 3.79 -6.67 -16.11
C ASN A 274 2.85 -5.73 -15.34
N ALA A 275 2.98 -5.66 -14.02
CA ALA A 275 2.25 -4.69 -13.20
C ALA A 275 2.53 -3.23 -13.59
N GLN A 276 3.67 -2.95 -14.21
CA GLN A 276 4.01 -1.62 -14.72
C GLN A 276 3.07 -1.15 -15.85
N ASP A 277 2.45 -2.08 -16.58
CA ASP A 277 1.52 -1.77 -17.68
C ASP A 277 0.16 -1.25 -17.17
N CYS A 278 -0.04 -1.25 -15.85
CA CYS A 278 -1.21 -0.70 -15.18
C CYS A 278 -1.04 0.77 -14.77
N VAL A 279 0.19 1.32 -14.79
CA VAL A 279 0.48 2.64 -14.23
C VAL A 279 0.13 3.75 -15.23
N PRO A 280 -0.88 4.60 -14.96
CA PRO A 280 -1.27 5.65 -15.88
C PRO A 280 -0.27 6.81 -15.85
N PRO A 281 -0.29 7.72 -16.84
CA PRO A 281 0.48 8.96 -16.79
C PRO A 281 0.19 9.77 -15.52
N GLY A 282 1.21 10.42 -14.96
CA GLY A 282 1.08 11.18 -13.71
C GLY A 282 1.06 10.31 -12.46
N PHE A 283 1.46 9.04 -12.56
CA PHE A 283 1.55 8.11 -11.44
C PHE A 283 2.90 7.37 -11.43
N PHE A 284 3.28 6.90 -10.25
CA PHE A 284 4.31 5.87 -10.10
C PHE A 284 3.84 4.75 -9.19
N ARG A 285 4.55 3.63 -9.24
CA ARG A 285 4.22 2.39 -8.51
C ARG A 285 5.43 1.90 -7.73
N LYS A 286 5.17 1.37 -6.53
CA LYS A 286 6.10 0.62 -5.69
C LYS A 286 5.46 -0.71 -5.30
N GLY A 287 6.27 -1.68 -4.92
CA GLY A 287 5.79 -3.02 -4.59
C GLY A 287 6.76 -3.77 -3.72
N ASP A 288 6.29 -4.91 -3.22
CA ASP A 288 7.01 -5.86 -2.36
C ASP A 288 8.01 -6.76 -3.13
N GLY A 289 8.16 -6.55 -4.44
CA GLY A 289 8.92 -7.42 -5.33
C GLY A 289 8.15 -8.66 -5.81
N SER A 290 6.90 -8.82 -5.36
CA SER A 290 5.96 -9.88 -5.71
C SER A 290 4.67 -9.27 -6.26
N VAL A 291 3.53 -9.43 -5.59
CA VAL A 291 2.19 -9.10 -6.10
C VAL A 291 1.51 -7.95 -5.38
N GLN A 292 2.02 -7.51 -4.22
CA GLN A 292 1.46 -6.34 -3.55
C GLN A 292 2.06 -5.06 -4.12
N HIS A 293 1.18 -4.12 -4.47
CA HIS A 293 1.57 -2.86 -5.07
C HIS A 293 0.84 -1.68 -4.44
N VAL A 294 1.58 -0.58 -4.38
CA VAL A 294 1.08 0.75 -4.12
C VAL A 294 1.31 1.59 -5.36
N MET A 295 0.32 2.39 -5.73
CA MET A 295 0.41 3.36 -6.82
C MET A 295 -0.14 4.70 -6.34
N VAL A 296 0.56 5.78 -6.64
CA VAL A 296 0.21 7.13 -6.19
C VAL A 296 0.41 8.14 -7.31
N SER A 297 -0.38 9.22 -7.29
CA SER A 297 -0.27 10.33 -8.25
C SER A 297 1.02 11.13 -8.03
N ASP A 298 1.37 11.99 -8.99
CA ASP A 298 2.57 12.85 -9.01
C ASP A 298 2.55 14.00 -7.99
N HIS A 299 1.48 14.12 -7.21
CA HIS A 299 1.42 14.91 -5.97
C HIS A 299 2.23 14.31 -4.81
N PHE A 300 2.87 13.17 -5.02
CA PHE A 300 3.72 12.51 -4.04
C PHE A 300 5.13 12.34 -4.59
N GLU A 301 6.12 12.51 -3.74
CA GLU A 301 7.49 12.09 -4.01
C GLU A 301 7.80 10.81 -3.24
N PHE A 302 8.48 9.88 -3.90
CA PHE A 302 8.88 8.61 -3.28
C PHE A 302 10.05 8.81 -2.33
N ILE A 303 9.91 8.35 -1.08
CA ILE A 303 11.01 8.26 -0.12
C ILE A 303 11.58 6.84 -0.11
N GLU A 304 10.77 5.87 0.32
CA GLU A 304 11.18 4.47 0.41
C GLU A 304 9.99 3.50 0.40
N ALA A 305 10.28 2.23 0.19
CA ALA A 305 9.34 1.13 0.34
C ALA A 305 9.95 0.08 1.26
N VAL A 306 9.18 -0.37 2.24
CA VAL A 306 9.60 -1.33 3.25
C VAL A 306 8.68 -2.54 3.19
N VAL A 307 9.28 -3.73 3.04
CA VAL A 307 8.57 -5.01 3.13
C VAL A 307 8.66 -5.49 4.57
N ILE A 308 7.51 -5.74 5.17
CA ILE A 308 7.36 -6.04 6.60
C ILE A 308 7.02 -7.52 6.74
N ASP A 309 7.78 -8.23 7.56
CA ASP A 309 7.45 -9.61 7.92
C ASP A 309 6.20 -9.63 8.82
N MET A 310 5.25 -10.48 8.46
CA MET A 310 4.00 -10.68 9.17
C MET A 310 4.06 -11.92 10.09
N ASP A 311 5.26 -12.39 10.44
CA ASP A 311 5.53 -13.50 11.37
C ASP A 311 4.76 -14.79 11.02
N GLY A 312 4.48 -15.00 9.74
CA GLY A 312 3.70 -16.14 9.25
C GLY A 312 2.24 -16.16 9.69
N THR A 313 1.67 -15.04 10.16
CA THR A 313 0.22 -14.93 10.45
C THR A 313 -0.62 -14.66 9.21
N THR A 314 0.01 -14.36 8.08
CA THR A 314 -0.55 -14.31 6.74
C THR A 314 0.50 -14.85 5.76
N ASP A 315 0.10 -15.23 4.55
CA ASP A 315 0.98 -15.68 3.48
C ASP A 315 1.58 -14.53 2.65
N HIS A 316 1.23 -13.29 3.00
CA HIS A 316 1.81 -12.10 2.40
C HIS A 316 2.58 -11.25 3.41
N PRO A 317 3.67 -10.58 2.99
CA PRO A 317 4.25 -9.52 3.80
C PRO A 317 3.31 -8.31 3.88
N GLY A 318 3.56 -7.40 4.81
CA GLY A 318 3.07 -6.03 4.72
C GLY A 318 3.94 -5.20 3.78
N LEU A 319 3.35 -4.23 3.10
CA LEU A 319 4.08 -3.27 2.26
C LEU A 319 3.81 -1.84 2.73
N GLU A 320 4.81 -1.21 3.36
CA GLU A 320 4.81 0.22 3.62
C GLU A 320 5.44 0.97 2.44
N VAL A 321 4.82 2.07 2.03
CA VAL A 321 5.44 3.06 1.14
C VAL A 321 5.38 4.42 1.80
N ARG A 322 6.56 5.02 1.98
CA ARG A 322 6.74 6.36 2.55
C ARG A 322 6.91 7.36 1.43
N LEU A 323 6.18 8.46 1.56
CA LEU A 323 6.03 9.47 0.54
C LEU A 323 6.16 10.85 1.17
N MET A 324 6.57 11.83 0.37
CA MET A 324 6.40 13.23 0.70
C MET A 324 5.24 13.80 -0.10
N TYR A 325 4.29 14.46 0.56
CA TYR A 325 3.26 15.20 -0.16
C TYR A 325 3.82 16.50 -0.74
N VAL A 326 3.63 16.68 -2.05
CA VAL A 326 4.07 17.86 -2.82
C VAL A 326 2.82 18.52 -3.44
N PRO A 327 2.37 19.66 -2.89
CA PRO A 327 1.14 20.34 -3.31
C PRO A 327 1.23 20.99 -4.69
#